data_AF-A0A357Y9N6-F1
#
_entry.id   AF-A0A357Y9N6-F1
#
_cell.length_a   1.000
_cell.length_b   1.000
_cell.length_c   1.000
_cell.angle_alpha   90.00
_cell.angle_beta   90.00
_cell.angle_gamma   90.00
#
_symmetry.space_group_name_H-M   'P 1'
#
loop_
_entity.id
_entity.type
_entity.pdbx_description
1 polymer ?
#
loop_
_entity_poly.entity_id
_entity_poly.type
_entity_poly.pdbx_seq_one_letter_code
_entity_poly.pdbx_strand_id
1 'polypeptide(L)' 'MPKGDKEELKFLDVKTRQPFMASEYTIREKSGRFFAVTKAPSGPHEAWRVVSKDFAAKNK' A
#
# COMPACT_ATOMS: atom_id res chain seq x y z
N MET A 1 -21.05 2.19 -5.13
CA MET A 1 -19.81 2.68 -4.48
C MET A 1 -18.65 2.43 -5.44
N PRO A 2 -18.11 3.43 -6.14
CA PRO A 2 -16.99 3.18 -7.04
C PRO A 2 -15.72 3.06 -6.20
N LYS A 3 -15.29 1.83 -5.92
CA LYS A 3 -13.95 1.55 -5.38
C LYS A 3 -12.96 1.88 -6.49
N GLY A 4 -12.06 2.82 -6.22
CA GLY A 4 -11.11 3.35 -7.20
C GLY A 4 -10.35 2.24 -7.93
N ASP A 5 -10.01 2.52 -9.18
CA ASP A 5 -9.44 1.65 -10.21
C ASP A 5 -8.07 1.01 -9.88
N LYS A 6 -7.66 1.01 -8.61
CA LYS A 6 -6.39 0.49 -8.11
C LYS A 6 -6.58 -0.94 -7.61
N GLU A 7 -5.66 -1.83 -8.00
CA GLU A 7 -5.69 -3.23 -7.56
C GLU A 7 -5.57 -3.32 -6.04
N GLU A 8 -6.42 -4.13 -5.40
CA GLU A 8 -6.36 -4.37 -3.97
C GLU A 8 -5.03 -5.05 -3.60
N LEU A 9 -4.32 -4.44 -2.66
CA LEU A 9 -3.01 -4.91 -2.21
C LEU A 9 -3.10 -5.50 -0.82
N LYS A 10 -2.39 -6.61 -0.63
CA LYS A 10 -2.17 -7.19 0.70
C LYS A 10 -1.05 -6.44 1.41
N PHE A 11 -1.35 -5.68 2.45
CA PHE A 11 -0.36 -5.04 3.31
C PHE A 11 -0.06 -5.92 4.52
N LEU A 12 1.08 -5.66 5.17
CA LEU A 12 1.41 -6.26 6.45
C LEU A 12 1.52 -5.14 7.48
N ASP A 13 0.67 -5.20 8.50
CA ASP A 13 0.81 -4.32 9.65
C ASP A 13 1.99 -4.82 10.49
N VAL A 14 3.08 -4.07 10.54
CA VAL A 14 4.28 -4.45 11.30
C VAL A 14 4.09 -4.39 12.81
N LYS A 15 3.08 -3.66 13.30
CA LYS A 15 2.77 -3.54 14.73
C LYS A 15 2.02 -4.77 15.23
N THR A 16 0.97 -5.15 14.52
CA THR A 16 0.15 -6.33 14.87
C THR A 16 0.65 -7.63 14.23
N ARG A 17 1.55 -7.52 13.25
CA ARG A 17 2.06 -8.62 12.41
C ARG A 17 0.94 -9.34 11.66
N GLN A 18 -0.19 -8.66 11.42
CA GLN A 18 -1.32 -9.21 10.70
C GLN A 18 -1.36 -8.68 9.27
N PRO A 19 -1.56 -9.57 8.28
CA PRO A 19 -1.81 -9.14 6.93
C PRO A 19 -3.24 -8.59 6.79
N PHE A 20 -3.41 -7.55 6.00
CA PHE A 20 -4.72 -6.99 5.67
C PHE A 20 -4.75 -6.60 4.19
N MET A 21 -5.95 -6.49 3.62
CA MET A 21 -6.13 -6.02 2.25
C MET A 21 -6.56 -4.55 2.27
N ALA A 22 -6.02 -3.76 1.36
CA ALA A 22 -6.44 -2.38 1.17
C ALA A 22 -6.38 -2.00 -0.33
N SER A 23 -7.45 -1.39 -0.80
CA SER A 23 -7.55 -0.77 -2.12
C SER A 23 -7.14 0.71 -2.10
N GLU A 24 -7.15 1.34 -0.93
CA GLU A 24 -6.79 2.74 -0.75
C GLU A 24 -5.33 2.84 -0.30
N TYR A 25 -4.45 3.13 -1.25
CA TYR A 25 -3.03 3.36 -0.98
C TYR A 25 -2.45 4.41 -1.91
N THR A 26 -1.32 4.97 -1.50
CA THR A 26 -0.55 5.93 -2.28
C THR A 26 0.80 5.34 -2.64
N ILE A 27 1.19 5.44 -3.90
CA ILE A 27 2.53 5.04 -4.35
C ILE A 27 3.50 6.19 -4.04
N ARG A 28 4.54 5.92 -3.25
CA ARG A 28 5.66 6.83 -3.00
C ARG A 28 6.96 6.23 -3.52
N GLU A 29 7.78 7.07 -4.12
CA GLU A 29 9.14 6.69 -4.53
C GLU A 29 10.14 7.17 -3.47
N LYS A 30 11.02 6.28 -3.02
CA LYS A 30 12.10 6.60 -2.08
C LYS A 30 13.34 5.81 -2.44
N SER A 31 14.45 6.52 -2.66
CA SER A 31 15.75 5.90 -2.99
C SER A 31 15.70 4.94 -4.19
N GLY A 32 14.94 5.30 -5.24
CA GLY A 32 14.78 4.49 -6.46
C GLY A 32 13.90 3.24 -6.30
N ARG A 33 13.23 3.07 -5.16
CA ARG A 33 12.23 2.02 -4.92
C ARG A 33 10.85 2.62 -4.75
N PHE A 34 9.83 1.87 -5.16
CA PHE A 34 8.44 2.26 -5.01
C PHE A 34 7.82 1.54 -3.81
N PHE A 35 7.02 2.30 -3.06
CA PHE A 35 6.34 1.86 -1.86
C PHE A 35 4.87 2.21 -1.97
N ALA A 36 3.99 1.21 -1.89
CA ALA A 36 2.60 1.45 -1.61
C ALA A 36 2.46 1.74 -0.11
N VAL A 37 1.87 2.88 0.23
CA VAL A 37 1.66 3.35 1.60
C VAL A 37 0.17 3.46 1.84
N THR A 38 -0.32 2.81 2.89
CA THR A 38 -1.73 2.88 3.33
C THR A 38 -1.81 3.06 4.84
N LYS A 39 -2.97 3.51 5.35
CA LYS A 39 -3.23 3.56 6.78
C LYS A 39 -3.56 2.17 7.30
N ALA A 40 -2.92 1.75 8.38
CA ALA A 40 -3.24 0.48 9.00
C ALA A 40 -4.62 0.57 9.69
N PRO A 41 -5.45 -0.49 9.63
CA PRO A 41 -6.75 -0.50 10.30
C PRO A 41 -6.62 -0.54 11.83
N SER A 42 -5.47 -1.00 12.34
CA SER A 42 -5.23 -1.17 13.78
C SER A 42 -4.75 0.10 14.49
N GLY A 43 -4.46 1.21 13.80
CA GLY A 43 -3.90 2.37 14.47
C GLY A 43 -3.52 3.53 13.55
N PRO A 44 -2.92 4.61 14.10
CA PRO A 44 -2.55 5.80 13.34
C PRO A 44 -1.32 5.61 12.45
N HIS A 45 -0.70 4.42 12.46
CA HIS A 45 0.50 4.12 11.70
C HIS A 45 0.19 3.76 10.24
N GLU A 46 1.20 3.97 9.41
CA GLU A 46 1.15 3.62 8.00
C GLU A 46 1.79 2.25 7.76
N ALA A 47 1.18 1.44 6.89
CA ALA A 47 1.77 0.20 6.38
C ALA A 47 2.45 0.47 5.03
N TRP A 48 3.73 0.09 4.95
CA TRP A 48 4.56 0.32 3.78
C TRP A 48 4.86 -1.02 3.11
N ARG A 49 4.45 -1.16 1.85
CA ARG A 49 4.72 -2.35 1.02
C ARG A 49 5.60 -1.97 -0.16
N VAL A 50 6.73 -2.66 -0.32
CA VAL A 50 7.57 -2.52 -1.51
C VAL A 50 6.80 -3.05 -2.72
N VAL A 51 6.76 -2.27 -3.80
CA VAL A 51 6.18 -2.66 -5.08
C VAL A 51 7.20 -2.42 -6.20
N SER A 52 7.04 -3.14 -7.31
CA SER A 52 7.87 -2.96 -8.49
C SER A 52 7.54 -1.64 -9.20
N LYS A 53 8.47 -1.17 -10.03
CA LYS A 53 8.30 0.03 -10.85
C LYS A 53 7.09 -0.07 -11.79
N ASP A 54 6.87 -1.23 -12.39
CA ASP A 54 5.72 -1.49 -13.26
C ASP A 54 4.39 -1.41 -12.50
N PHE A 55 4.32 -2.02 -11.32
CA PHE A 55 3.12 -1.95 -10.48
C PHE A 55 2.85 -0.51 -10.05
N ALA A 56 3.89 0.19 -9.62
CA ALA A 56 3.82 1.59 -9.25
C ALA A 56 3.34 2.45 -10.43
N ALA A 57 3.86 2.26 -11.64
CA ALA A 57 3.43 2.99 -12.83
C ALA A 57 1.97 2.72 -13.21
N LYS A 58 1.50 1.47 -13.03
CA LYS A 58 0.12 1.07 -13.31
C LYS A 58 -0.89 1.61 -12.29
N ASN A 59 -0.49 1.79 -11.03
CA ASN A 59 -1.38 2.15 -9.91
C ASN A 59 -1.06 3.54 -9.29
N LYS A 60 -0.24 4.36 -9.97
CA LYS A 60 0.06 5.73 -9.55
C LYS A 60 -1.18 6.60 -9.71
#